data_AF-A0A7W9V2K3-F1
#
_entry.id   AF-A0A7W9V2K3-F1
#
_cell.length_a   1.000
_cell.length_b   1.000
_cell.length_c   1.000
_cell.angle_alpha   90.00
_cell.angle_beta   90.00
_cell.angle_gamma   90.00
#
_symmetry.space_group_name_H-M   'P 1'
#
loop_
_entity.id
_entity.type
_entity.pdbx_description
1 polymer ?
#
loop_
_entity_poly.entity_id
_entity_poly.type
_entity_poly.pdbx_seq_one_letter_code
_entity_poly.pdbx_strand_id
1 'polypeptide(L)'
;MPSSMRYHCTEADAPTHYQKLCGSKTGGDYFPVQIANCEFTDSAGQKTYKYFNKNPTPNKQCAKEGGEPSSCYCCCACMAYGTSVGVPGGHRSIESIASGDYVLAGKLTQGNGSAALSWEPVLVGFSDGTAMEGSSHTVYLSYGPPEGLGGELICSLDQVVMLANGGLVRASQLHVGDELVDQSGRAVPLRSVAIGEYRGGVHHIGTVVPAGGVDGHLLVAGGVVVGDYYLQLTFDSVAGENKVHDAEQRPHIWSDEYRRQAGVQPTRTALVFGASTGPLPERVVLPTGTFTVFSDTRDYCDGAVAAFLTPAQSADIRKRGKQTSFENPIPKALVDIVLRHLRGFFPDVDFELDWVNPEPNVYSSYRDGRKRVVVTGGLARTRELDFEGLTMAAAHGVHRFSEGEQRGHSFRGAGAADYDAFVGTSRWIWWGKQWIKMVYEAQVQWEKLFGLITSENAGADPDNQIYRPAISCRVECIEALNKDLPECAGGPPPLRIALEEARATEEGVALVVNLAPTEETAAVTENYIIHPHVEVRFAERDPDRAHRILLTTAQSLGVGDHTVTIRNLISDLDTGVDPDRATVQVTGHDPAPRATL
;
A
#
# COMPACT_ATOMS: atom_id res chain seq x y z
N MET A 1 -32.52 -2.54 -30.95
CA MET A 1 -31.18 -2.36 -30.36
C MET A 1 -31.36 -1.80 -28.94
N PRO A 2 -31.36 -2.68 -27.91
CA PRO A 2 -30.90 -2.20 -26.60
C PRO A 2 -30.19 -3.30 -25.79
N SER A 3 -28.93 -3.05 -25.42
CA SER A 3 -28.36 -3.33 -24.09
C SER A 3 -26.88 -2.95 -24.12
N SER A 4 -26.60 -1.66 -23.87
CA SER A 4 -25.26 -1.26 -23.45
C SER A 4 -24.98 -1.97 -22.14
N MET A 5 -24.16 -3.03 -22.17
CA MET A 5 -23.63 -3.60 -20.95
C MET A 5 -22.82 -2.51 -20.24
N ARG A 6 -23.20 -2.24 -19.00
CA ARG A 6 -22.51 -1.30 -18.14
C ARG A 6 -21.13 -1.88 -17.88
N TYR A 7 -20.09 -1.32 -18.51
CA TYR A 7 -18.79 -1.33 -17.86
C TYR A 7 -18.98 -0.72 -16.46
N HIS A 8 -18.27 -1.23 -15.45
CA HIS A 8 -18.47 -0.89 -14.03
C HIS A 8 -17.97 0.51 -13.65
N CYS A 9 -18.31 1.52 -14.44
CA CYS A 9 -17.77 2.87 -14.35
C CYS A 9 -18.74 3.89 -13.75
N THR A 10 -19.97 3.50 -13.44
CA THR A 10 -21.04 4.43 -13.03
C THR A 10 -20.90 5.00 -11.61
N GLU A 11 -19.94 4.53 -10.80
CA GLU A 11 -19.95 4.80 -9.34
C GLU A 11 -18.53 5.00 -8.74
N ALA A 12 -17.73 5.91 -9.32
CA ALA A 12 -16.44 6.30 -8.74
C ALA A 12 -16.57 7.05 -7.38
N ASP A 13 -17.74 7.63 -7.08
CA ASP A 13 -17.97 8.48 -5.89
C ASP A 13 -18.55 7.71 -4.68
N ALA A 14 -18.78 6.40 -4.78
CA ALA A 14 -19.43 5.60 -3.73
C ALA A 14 -18.53 4.42 -3.25
N PRO A 15 -17.77 4.57 -2.14
CA PRO A 15 -16.88 3.53 -1.63
C PRO A 15 -17.58 2.21 -1.19
N THR A 16 -18.92 2.13 -1.26
CA THR A 16 -19.71 1.00 -0.74
C THR A 16 -20.42 0.17 -1.81
N HIS A 17 -20.53 0.64 -3.06
CA HIS A 17 -21.24 -0.09 -4.13
C HIS A 17 -20.29 -0.83 -5.09
N TYR A 18 -19.04 -0.36 -5.24
CA TYR A 18 -17.94 -1.09 -5.89
C TYR A 18 -17.79 -2.53 -5.36
N GLN A 19 -18.11 -2.75 -4.09
CA GLN A 19 -18.10 -4.05 -3.41
C GLN A 19 -19.25 -4.99 -3.82
N LYS A 20 -20.37 -4.53 -4.40
CA LYS A 20 -21.53 -5.42 -4.60
C LYS A 20 -21.46 -6.30 -5.85
N LEU A 21 -20.76 -5.86 -6.90
CA LEU A 21 -20.66 -6.61 -8.16
C LEU A 21 -19.26 -7.18 -8.42
N CYS A 22 -18.22 -6.55 -7.85
CA CYS A 22 -16.83 -7.00 -7.97
C CYS A 22 -16.27 -7.53 -6.65
N GLY A 23 -17.11 -7.96 -5.71
CA GLY A 23 -16.65 -8.45 -4.42
C GLY A 23 -17.74 -8.67 -3.38
N SER A 24 -18.78 -9.45 -3.69
CA SER A 24 -19.75 -9.84 -2.66
C SER A 24 -19.35 -11.19 -2.03
N LYS A 25 -18.81 -11.09 -0.82
CA LYS A 25 -18.70 -12.11 0.26
C LYS A 25 -17.53 -13.10 0.30
N THR A 26 -16.77 -13.36 -0.77
CA THR A 26 -15.76 -14.46 -0.74
C THR A 26 -14.33 -14.10 -1.16
N GLY A 27 -14.00 -12.82 -1.35
CA GLY A 27 -12.59 -12.38 -1.44
C GLY A 27 -11.92 -12.53 -2.82
N GLY A 28 -12.68 -12.81 -3.87
CA GLY A 28 -12.22 -12.64 -5.25
C GLY A 28 -12.26 -11.16 -5.66
N ASP A 29 -11.14 -10.46 -5.52
CA ASP A 29 -10.97 -9.10 -6.00
C ASP A 29 -10.49 -9.17 -7.47
N TYR A 30 -11.38 -8.82 -8.40
CA TYR A 30 -11.14 -8.96 -9.84
C TYR A 30 -10.05 -7.99 -10.38
N PHE A 31 -9.40 -8.40 -11.48
CA PHE A 31 -8.31 -7.68 -12.16
C PHE A 31 -8.73 -6.33 -12.73
N PRO A 32 -8.25 -5.14 -12.36
CA PRO A 32 -8.38 -3.91 -13.12
C PRO A 32 -7.49 -3.88 -14.37
N VAL A 33 -8.07 -3.93 -15.57
CA VAL A 33 -7.46 -3.25 -16.73
C VAL A 33 -7.88 -1.78 -16.68
N GLN A 34 -6.92 -0.86 -16.60
CA GLN A 34 -7.22 0.57 -16.68
C GLN A 34 -7.66 0.91 -18.11
N ILE A 35 -8.94 1.22 -18.29
CA ILE A 35 -9.48 1.74 -19.55
C ILE A 35 -9.78 3.21 -19.34
N ALA A 36 -9.21 4.07 -20.18
CA ALA A 36 -9.58 5.48 -20.16
C ALA A 36 -11.00 5.64 -20.75
N ASN A 37 -11.88 6.28 -19.99
CA ASN A 37 -13.23 6.60 -20.42
C ASN A 37 -13.52 8.10 -20.31
N CYS A 38 -14.60 8.50 -20.95
CA CYS A 38 -15.20 9.81 -20.82
C CYS A 38 -16.54 9.72 -20.14
N GLU A 39 -16.65 10.41 -19.02
CA GLU A 39 -17.89 10.63 -18.32
C GLU A 39 -18.60 11.85 -18.93
N PHE A 40 -19.84 11.66 -19.37
CA PHE A 40 -20.71 12.73 -19.81
C PHE A 40 -21.89 12.80 -18.85
N THR A 41 -22.06 13.96 -18.24
CA THR A 41 -23.20 14.23 -17.35
C THR A 41 -24.21 15.04 -18.14
N ASP A 42 -25.42 14.50 -18.32
CA ASP A 42 -26.49 15.23 -18.97
C ASP A 42 -27.09 16.33 -18.07
N SER A 43 -28.03 17.11 -18.60
CA SER A 43 -28.69 18.19 -17.86
C SER A 43 -29.51 17.72 -16.66
N ALA A 44 -29.82 16.41 -16.57
CA ALA A 44 -30.53 15.81 -15.46
C ALA A 44 -29.58 15.20 -14.41
N GLY A 45 -28.26 15.32 -14.60
CA GLY A 45 -27.25 14.73 -13.73
C GLY A 45 -27.01 13.24 -13.98
N GLN A 46 -27.54 12.69 -15.08
CA GLN A 46 -27.33 11.29 -15.43
C GLN A 46 -25.97 11.13 -16.13
N LYS A 47 -25.14 10.25 -15.57
CA LYS A 47 -23.82 9.92 -16.12
C LYS A 47 -23.92 8.88 -17.24
N THR A 48 -23.27 9.14 -18.36
CA THR A 48 -23.06 8.20 -19.47
C THR A 48 -21.58 8.11 -19.79
N TYR A 49 -21.14 6.99 -20.37
CA TYR A 49 -19.71 6.70 -20.52
C TYR A 49 -19.34 6.30 -21.94
N LYS A 50 -18.22 6.83 -22.45
CA LYS A 50 -17.60 6.42 -23.71
C LYS A 50 -16.18 5.93 -23.49
N TYR A 51 -15.83 4.80 -24.10
CA TYR A 51 -14.58 4.09 -23.84
C TYR A 51 -13.60 4.24 -25.00
N PHE A 52 -12.31 4.43 -24.70
CA PHE A 52 -11.26 4.61 -25.71
C PHE A 52 -10.20 3.53 -25.55
N ASN A 53 -10.32 2.47 -26.34
CA ASN A 53 -9.43 1.31 -26.23
C ASN A 53 -8.08 1.48 -26.97
N LYS A 54 -7.89 2.55 -27.76
CA LYS A 54 -6.74 2.65 -28.69
C LYS A 54 -6.16 4.05 -28.92
N ASN A 55 -6.46 5.04 -28.07
CA ASN A 55 -5.97 6.40 -28.31
C ASN A 55 -4.85 6.77 -27.32
N PRO A 56 -3.64 7.16 -27.77
CA PRO A 56 -2.56 7.63 -26.89
C PRO A 56 -2.88 8.94 -26.14
N THR A 57 -3.98 9.63 -26.46
CA THR A 57 -4.40 10.85 -25.76
C THR A 57 -5.88 10.85 -25.39
N PRO A 58 -6.33 9.92 -24.52
CA PRO A 58 -7.76 9.78 -24.21
C PRO A 58 -8.30 11.04 -23.54
N ASN A 59 -7.53 11.69 -22.67
CA ASN A 59 -7.94 12.93 -22.00
C ASN A 59 -8.20 14.09 -22.97
N LYS A 60 -7.40 14.22 -24.04
CA LYS A 60 -7.60 15.25 -25.06
C LYS A 60 -8.85 14.98 -25.88
N GLN A 61 -9.10 13.72 -26.21
CA GLN A 61 -10.32 13.35 -26.92
C GLN A 61 -11.55 13.55 -26.04
N CYS A 62 -11.43 13.27 -24.75
CA CYS A 62 -12.48 13.48 -23.76
C CYS A 62 -12.94 14.93 -23.67
N ALA A 63 -11.97 15.82 -23.46
CA ALA A 63 -12.20 17.25 -23.42
C ALA A 63 -12.82 17.76 -24.73
N LYS A 64 -12.40 17.21 -25.88
CA LYS A 64 -12.96 17.58 -27.20
C LYS A 64 -14.42 17.18 -27.36
N GLU A 65 -14.82 16.07 -26.76
CA GLU A 65 -16.21 15.59 -26.81
C GLU A 65 -17.10 16.20 -25.72
N GLY A 66 -16.52 16.99 -24.80
CA GLY A 66 -17.25 17.61 -23.69
C GLY A 66 -17.47 16.67 -22.49
N GLY A 67 -16.68 15.59 -22.40
CA GLY A 67 -16.69 14.67 -21.27
C GLY A 67 -15.50 14.91 -20.33
N GLU A 68 -15.63 14.45 -19.09
CA GLU A 68 -14.56 14.43 -18.10
C GLU A 68 -13.79 13.12 -18.19
N PRO A 69 -12.45 13.15 -18.27
CA PRO A 69 -11.66 11.93 -18.30
C PRO A 69 -11.79 11.22 -16.95
N SER A 70 -12.16 9.95 -17.01
CA SER A 70 -12.20 9.06 -15.86
C SER A 70 -11.34 7.82 -16.14
N SER A 71 -11.07 7.05 -15.09
CA SER A 71 -10.40 5.76 -15.20
C SER A 71 -11.40 4.67 -14.85
N CYS A 72 -11.61 3.75 -15.79
CA CYS A 72 -12.33 2.53 -15.54
C CYS A 72 -11.35 1.39 -15.27
N TYR A 73 -11.81 0.44 -14.47
CA TYR A 73 -11.09 -0.76 -14.15
C TYR A 73 -11.94 -1.96 -14.61
N CYS A 74 -11.43 -2.76 -15.57
CA CYS A 74 -12.12 -3.95 -16.10
C CYS A 74 -11.64 -5.19 -15.38
N CYS A 75 -12.44 -5.67 -14.44
CA CYS A 75 -12.43 -6.92 -13.66
C CYS A 75 -12.41 -8.22 -14.50
N CYS A 76 -11.34 -8.48 -15.26
CA CYS A 76 -11.46 -9.36 -16.43
C CYS A 76 -10.49 -10.57 -16.37
N ALA A 77 -11.04 -11.79 -16.45
CA ALA A 77 -10.23 -12.99 -16.61
C ALA A 77 -9.79 -13.05 -18.05
N CYS A 78 -8.47 -13.02 -18.23
CA CYS A 78 -7.89 -12.96 -19.55
C CYS A 78 -6.98 -14.16 -19.72
N MET A 79 -6.94 -14.66 -20.96
CA MET A 79 -5.96 -15.65 -21.38
C MET A 79 -4.86 -14.95 -22.16
N ALA A 80 -3.64 -15.48 -22.09
CA ALA A 80 -2.52 -14.96 -22.88
C ALA A 80 -2.83 -15.00 -24.38
N TYR A 81 -2.30 -14.03 -25.12
CA TYR A 81 -2.28 -14.07 -26.58
C TYR A 81 -1.73 -15.40 -27.09
N GLY A 82 -2.22 -15.82 -28.26
CA GLY A 82 -1.92 -17.10 -28.88
C GLY A 82 -2.60 -18.30 -28.21
N THR A 83 -3.35 -18.12 -27.12
CA THR A 83 -4.19 -19.18 -26.56
C THR A 83 -5.17 -19.65 -27.64
N SER A 84 -5.08 -20.94 -27.99
CA SER A 84 -5.93 -21.56 -29.00
C SER A 84 -7.35 -21.72 -28.49
N VAL A 85 -8.33 -21.18 -29.21
CA VAL A 85 -9.76 -21.27 -28.91
C VAL A 85 -10.47 -22.05 -30.02
N GLY A 86 -11.35 -22.97 -29.63
CA GLY A 86 -12.17 -23.75 -30.55
C GLY A 86 -13.18 -22.87 -31.32
N VAL A 87 -13.14 -22.95 -32.64
CA VAL A 87 -14.08 -22.27 -33.55
C VAL A 87 -14.68 -23.29 -34.54
N PRO A 88 -15.79 -22.96 -35.22
CA PRO A 88 -16.29 -23.83 -36.28
C PRO A 88 -15.21 -24.14 -37.32
N GLY A 89 -14.89 -25.43 -37.51
CA GLY A 89 -13.90 -25.88 -38.49
C GLY A 89 -12.44 -25.85 -38.04
N GLY A 90 -12.14 -25.54 -36.77
CA GLY A 90 -10.77 -25.63 -36.25
C GLY A 90 -10.52 -24.79 -35.00
N HIS A 91 -9.38 -24.10 -34.99
CA HIS A 91 -8.95 -23.26 -33.87
C HIS A 91 -8.42 -21.91 -34.35
N ARG A 92 -8.58 -20.89 -33.52
CA ARG A 92 -8.00 -19.55 -33.72
C ARG A 92 -7.35 -19.07 -32.44
N SER A 93 -6.35 -18.20 -32.55
CA SER A 93 -5.82 -17.53 -31.36
C SER A 93 -6.85 -16.55 -30.80
N ILE A 94 -6.93 -16.47 -29.48
CA ILE A 94 -7.97 -15.71 -28.78
C ILE A 94 -8.03 -14.23 -29.20
N GLU A 95 -6.88 -13.58 -29.38
CA GLU A 95 -6.79 -12.17 -29.77
C GLU A 95 -7.23 -11.90 -31.20
N SER A 96 -7.33 -12.95 -32.02
CA SER A 96 -7.82 -12.82 -33.40
C SER A 96 -9.34 -12.85 -33.47
N ILE A 97 -10.04 -13.34 -32.44
CA ILE A 97 -11.50 -13.54 -32.45
C ILE A 97 -12.17 -12.22 -32.12
N ALA A 98 -13.02 -11.72 -33.02
CA ALA A 98 -13.73 -10.45 -32.85
C ALA A 98 -15.19 -10.65 -32.42
N SER A 99 -15.82 -9.62 -31.87
CA SER A 99 -17.29 -9.59 -31.74
C SER A 99 -17.93 -9.80 -33.11
N GLY A 100 -18.91 -10.70 -33.18
CA GLY A 100 -19.53 -11.13 -34.44
C GLY A 100 -18.92 -12.39 -35.06
N ASP A 101 -17.77 -12.87 -34.56
CA ASP A 101 -17.25 -14.18 -34.91
C ASP A 101 -18.02 -15.31 -34.18
N TYR A 102 -17.80 -16.56 -34.58
CA TYR A 102 -18.35 -17.74 -33.90
C TYR A 102 -17.25 -18.52 -33.19
N VAL A 103 -17.58 -19.02 -32.00
CA VAL A 103 -16.77 -19.96 -31.21
C VAL A 103 -17.56 -21.22 -30.89
N LEU A 104 -16.88 -22.30 -30.54
CA LEU A 104 -17.54 -23.50 -30.04
C LEU A 104 -17.84 -23.31 -28.55
N ALA A 105 -19.11 -23.19 -28.21
CA ALA A 105 -19.56 -23.10 -26.83
C ALA A 105 -20.16 -24.44 -26.36
N GLY A 106 -19.81 -24.81 -25.15
CA GLY A 106 -20.20 -26.07 -24.52
C GLY A 106 -21.55 -25.97 -23.80
N LYS A 107 -22.31 -27.06 -23.84
CA LYS A 107 -23.43 -27.34 -22.95
C LYS A 107 -23.08 -28.53 -22.07
N LEU A 108 -23.39 -28.41 -20.79
CA LEU A 108 -23.14 -29.43 -19.80
C LEU A 108 -24.40 -30.24 -19.54
N THR A 109 -24.38 -31.53 -19.90
CA THR A 109 -25.41 -32.48 -19.48
C THR A 109 -24.85 -33.37 -18.38
N GLN A 110 -25.33 -33.18 -17.15
CA GLN A 110 -24.99 -34.06 -16.04
C GLN A 110 -25.79 -35.37 -16.11
N GLY A 111 -25.11 -36.51 -16.04
CA GLY A 111 -25.73 -37.83 -15.85
C GLY A 111 -24.86 -38.75 -15.01
N ASN A 112 -25.45 -39.55 -14.11
CA ASN A 112 -24.86 -40.64 -13.30
C ASN A 112 -23.31 -40.64 -13.11
N GLY A 113 -22.73 -39.54 -12.62
CA GLY A 113 -21.29 -39.46 -12.30
C GLY A 113 -20.34 -39.14 -13.46
N SER A 114 -20.85 -38.80 -14.65
CA SER A 114 -20.06 -38.33 -15.80
C SER A 114 -20.71 -37.09 -16.44
N ALA A 115 -19.95 -36.00 -16.56
CA ALA A 115 -20.34 -34.84 -17.34
C ALA A 115 -20.23 -35.14 -18.84
N ALA A 116 -21.34 -35.06 -19.58
CA ALA A 116 -21.30 -35.08 -21.04
C ALA A 116 -21.27 -33.64 -21.56
N LEU A 117 -20.35 -33.38 -22.49
CA LEU A 117 -20.21 -32.09 -23.14
C LEU A 117 -20.71 -32.19 -24.58
N SER A 118 -21.51 -31.21 -24.98
CA SER A 118 -21.88 -31.00 -26.38
C SER A 118 -21.49 -29.60 -26.81
N TRP A 119 -21.08 -29.46 -28.07
CA TRP A 119 -20.51 -28.23 -28.60
C TRP A 119 -21.36 -27.69 -29.73
N GLU A 120 -21.66 -26.40 -29.70
CA GLU A 120 -22.36 -25.72 -30.79
C GLU A 120 -21.68 -24.38 -31.14
N PRO A 121 -21.74 -23.96 -32.41
CA PRO A 121 -21.32 -22.61 -32.78
C PRO A 121 -22.19 -21.55 -32.11
N VAL A 122 -21.57 -20.66 -31.35
CA VAL A 122 -22.23 -19.52 -30.70
C VAL A 122 -21.51 -18.22 -31.08
N LEU A 123 -22.29 -17.17 -31.32
CA LEU A 123 -21.78 -15.85 -31.67
C LEU A 123 -21.05 -15.22 -30.48
N VAL A 124 -19.91 -14.60 -30.75
CA VAL A 124 -19.16 -13.79 -29.78
C VAL A 124 -19.81 -12.42 -29.67
N GLY A 125 -20.32 -12.10 -28.47
CA GLY A 125 -20.90 -10.79 -28.16
C GLY A 125 -19.86 -9.78 -27.70
N PHE A 126 -18.78 -10.27 -27.09
CA PHE A 126 -17.75 -9.43 -26.49
C PHE A 126 -16.36 -10.01 -26.78
N SER A 127 -15.43 -9.14 -27.16
CA SER A 127 -14.03 -9.48 -27.40
C SER A 127 -13.18 -8.26 -27.14
N ASP A 128 -12.34 -8.33 -26.12
CA ASP A 128 -11.41 -7.26 -25.76
C ASP A 128 -10.18 -7.78 -25.01
N GLY A 129 -9.15 -6.96 -24.89
CA GLY A 129 -7.87 -7.34 -24.31
C GLY A 129 -6.90 -6.18 -24.16
N THR A 130 -5.72 -6.46 -23.62
CA THR A 130 -4.64 -5.48 -23.46
C THR A 130 -3.58 -5.67 -24.55
N ALA A 131 -2.85 -4.59 -24.85
CA ALA A 131 -1.65 -4.64 -25.67
C ALA A 131 -0.51 -5.37 -24.94
N MET A 132 0.62 -5.59 -25.63
CA MET A 132 1.80 -6.35 -25.13
C MET A 132 2.59 -5.65 -24.00
N GLU A 133 1.94 -4.86 -23.14
CA GLU A 133 2.59 -4.12 -22.04
C GLU A 133 2.78 -4.97 -20.77
N GLY A 134 2.27 -6.21 -20.77
CA GLY A 134 2.41 -7.19 -19.69
C GLY A 134 1.23 -7.18 -18.72
N SER A 135 0.86 -8.36 -18.22
CA SER A 135 -0.12 -8.56 -17.16
C SER A 135 0.60 -8.95 -15.87
N SER A 136 0.42 -8.14 -14.83
CA SER A 136 0.86 -8.53 -13.49
C SER A 136 -0.13 -9.52 -12.89
N HIS A 137 0.37 -10.66 -12.42
CA HIS A 137 -0.35 -11.78 -11.79
C HIS A 137 -1.16 -12.64 -12.76
N THR A 138 -0.53 -13.71 -13.21
CA THR A 138 -1.16 -14.76 -14.02
C THR A 138 -0.84 -16.11 -13.40
N VAL A 139 -1.71 -17.07 -13.65
CA VAL A 139 -1.48 -18.48 -13.38
C VAL A 139 -0.95 -19.11 -14.65
N TYR A 140 0.13 -19.87 -14.51
CA TYR A 140 0.60 -20.80 -15.51
C TYR A 140 0.15 -22.21 -15.13
N LEU A 141 -0.53 -22.87 -16.06
CA LEU A 141 -0.98 -24.26 -15.95
C LEU A 141 -0.25 -25.08 -17.00
N SER A 142 0.29 -26.24 -16.60
CA SER A 142 0.75 -27.28 -17.51
C SER A 142 0.03 -28.58 -17.20
N TYR A 143 -0.51 -29.22 -18.23
CA TYR A 143 -1.38 -30.39 -18.09
C TYR A 143 -1.18 -31.37 -19.24
N GLY A 144 -1.69 -32.59 -19.08
CA GLY A 144 -1.55 -33.67 -20.05
C GLY A 144 -0.66 -34.80 -19.54
N PRO A 145 -0.38 -35.81 -20.38
CA PRO A 145 0.31 -37.01 -19.93
C PRO A 145 1.72 -36.69 -19.40
N PRO A 146 2.25 -37.48 -18.44
CA PRO A 146 3.62 -37.34 -17.94
C PRO A 146 4.66 -37.49 -19.07
N GLU A 147 4.38 -38.39 -20.01
CA GLU A 147 5.19 -38.63 -21.19
C GLU A 147 4.49 -38.04 -22.43
N GLY A 148 4.91 -36.84 -22.86
CA GLY A 148 4.41 -36.21 -24.08
C GLY A 148 4.34 -34.68 -24.05
N LEU A 149 4.03 -34.10 -25.22
CA LEU A 149 3.65 -32.69 -25.35
C LEU A 149 2.30 -32.51 -24.67
N GLY A 150 2.31 -31.95 -23.46
CA GLY A 150 1.11 -31.52 -22.76
C GLY A 150 0.59 -30.19 -23.30
N GLY A 151 -0.57 -29.78 -22.79
CA GLY A 151 -1.08 -28.44 -23.01
C GLY A 151 -0.59 -27.47 -21.94
N GLU A 152 -0.61 -26.19 -22.29
CA GLU A 152 -0.25 -25.10 -21.41
C GLU A 152 -1.29 -23.99 -21.53
N LEU A 153 -1.60 -23.34 -20.41
CA LEU A 153 -2.50 -22.20 -20.35
C LEU A 153 -1.91 -21.15 -19.42
N ILE A 154 -1.78 -19.92 -19.91
CA ILE A 154 -1.57 -18.75 -19.06
C ILE A 154 -2.89 -18.00 -19.01
N CYS A 155 -3.40 -17.83 -17.81
CA CYS A 155 -4.63 -17.12 -17.57
C CYS A 155 -4.55 -16.28 -16.29
N SER A 156 -5.56 -15.46 -16.08
CA SER A 156 -5.76 -14.77 -14.81
C SER A 156 -6.10 -15.75 -13.67
N LEU A 157 -5.96 -15.27 -12.43
CA LEU A 157 -6.24 -16.04 -11.21
C LEU A 157 -7.73 -16.43 -11.10
N ASP A 158 -8.62 -15.65 -11.68
CA ASP A 158 -10.07 -15.81 -11.61
C ASP A 158 -10.69 -16.55 -12.81
N GLN A 159 -9.87 -16.95 -13.79
CA GLN A 159 -10.30 -17.74 -14.94
C GLN A 159 -11.00 -19.01 -14.46
N VAL A 160 -12.23 -19.22 -14.90
CA VAL A 160 -13.01 -20.42 -14.56
C VAL A 160 -12.54 -21.57 -15.44
N VAL A 161 -12.31 -22.72 -14.83
CA VAL A 161 -11.84 -23.97 -15.44
C VAL A 161 -12.74 -25.11 -15.00
N MET A 162 -12.97 -26.07 -15.88
CA MET A 162 -13.80 -27.24 -15.59
C MET A 162 -12.93 -28.46 -15.27
N LEU A 163 -13.28 -29.16 -14.19
CA LEU A 163 -12.65 -30.42 -13.80
C LEU A 163 -13.41 -31.63 -14.38
N ALA A 164 -12.74 -32.78 -14.46
CA ALA A 164 -13.29 -34.02 -14.99
C ALA A 164 -14.52 -34.54 -14.22
N ASN A 165 -14.68 -34.12 -12.96
CA ASN A 165 -15.88 -34.41 -12.16
C ASN A 165 -17.10 -33.55 -12.54
N GLY A 166 -16.96 -32.65 -13.53
CA GLY A 166 -18.02 -31.74 -13.98
C GLY A 166 -18.08 -30.42 -13.22
N GLY A 167 -17.33 -30.28 -12.12
CA GLY A 167 -17.31 -29.08 -11.30
C GLY A 167 -16.44 -27.98 -11.89
N LEU A 168 -16.91 -26.74 -11.75
CA LEU A 168 -16.17 -25.53 -12.11
C LEU A 168 -15.40 -24.99 -10.91
N VAL A 169 -14.21 -24.46 -11.16
CA VAL A 169 -13.32 -23.87 -10.17
C VAL A 169 -12.54 -22.70 -10.78
N ARG A 170 -12.10 -21.73 -9.97
CA ARG A 170 -11.21 -20.66 -10.43
C ARG A 170 -9.77 -21.18 -10.53
N ALA A 171 -9.00 -20.65 -11.48
CA ALA A 171 -7.60 -21.01 -11.67
C ALA A 171 -6.76 -20.82 -10.39
N SER A 172 -7.10 -19.84 -9.54
CA SER A 172 -6.47 -19.57 -8.26
C SER A 172 -6.61 -20.68 -7.22
N GLN A 173 -7.54 -21.62 -7.41
CA GLN A 173 -7.89 -22.68 -6.47
C GLN A 173 -7.61 -24.09 -7.05
N LEU A 174 -6.89 -24.14 -8.17
CA LEU A 174 -6.45 -25.40 -8.78
C LEU A 174 -5.34 -26.04 -7.95
N HIS A 175 -5.44 -27.34 -7.76
CA HIS A 175 -4.49 -28.17 -7.03
C HIS A 175 -3.79 -29.13 -7.98
N VAL A 176 -2.50 -29.36 -7.74
CA VAL A 176 -1.78 -30.43 -8.42
C VAL A 176 -2.47 -31.76 -8.13
N GLY A 177 -2.74 -32.54 -9.18
CA GLY A 177 -3.54 -33.76 -9.08
C GLY A 177 -5.01 -33.57 -9.45
N ASP A 178 -5.49 -32.33 -9.58
CA ASP A 178 -6.76 -32.08 -10.28
C ASP A 178 -6.69 -32.62 -11.71
N GLU A 179 -7.83 -33.09 -12.21
CA GLU A 179 -7.99 -33.48 -13.60
C GLU A 179 -8.86 -32.42 -14.30
N LEU A 180 -8.26 -31.68 -15.22
CA LEU A 180 -8.98 -30.80 -16.14
C LEU A 180 -9.77 -31.66 -17.13
N VAL A 181 -10.63 -31.03 -17.93
CA VAL A 181 -11.39 -31.73 -18.98
C VAL A 181 -11.07 -31.17 -20.37
N ASP A 182 -10.84 -32.05 -21.34
CA ASP A 182 -10.66 -31.68 -22.74
C ASP A 182 -12.01 -31.50 -23.48
N GLN A 183 -11.95 -31.08 -24.75
CA GLN A 183 -13.13 -30.93 -25.60
C GLN A 183 -13.98 -32.21 -25.70
N SER A 184 -13.39 -33.39 -25.58
CA SER A 184 -14.11 -34.67 -25.67
C SER A 184 -14.71 -35.12 -24.34
N GLY A 185 -14.57 -34.32 -23.27
CA GLY A 185 -14.98 -34.71 -21.93
C GLY A 185 -13.98 -35.63 -21.22
N ARG A 186 -12.77 -35.81 -21.75
CA ARG A 186 -11.76 -36.69 -21.16
C ARG A 186 -10.96 -35.95 -20.10
N ALA A 187 -10.63 -36.66 -19.03
CA ALA A 187 -9.75 -36.18 -17.98
C ALA A 187 -8.34 -35.89 -18.52
N VAL A 188 -7.79 -34.73 -18.15
CA VAL A 188 -6.45 -34.27 -18.48
C VAL A 188 -5.74 -33.88 -17.18
N PRO A 189 -4.74 -34.64 -16.72
CA PRO A 189 -4.14 -34.40 -15.41
C PRO A 189 -3.39 -33.08 -15.38
N LEU A 190 -3.62 -32.28 -14.34
CA LEU A 190 -2.90 -31.06 -14.07
C LEU A 190 -1.53 -31.40 -13.48
N ARG A 191 -0.47 -31.14 -14.24
CA ARG A 191 0.91 -31.50 -13.88
C ARG A 191 1.55 -30.45 -13.00
N SER A 192 1.33 -29.19 -13.30
CA SER A 192 1.89 -28.09 -12.53
C SER A 192 1.05 -26.82 -12.58
N VAL A 193 1.15 -26.07 -11.49
CA VAL A 193 0.52 -24.77 -11.31
C VAL A 193 1.59 -23.79 -10.81
N ALA A 194 1.68 -22.61 -11.42
CA ALA A 194 2.57 -21.57 -10.96
C ALA A 194 1.90 -20.19 -10.99
N ILE A 195 2.30 -19.29 -10.10
CA ILE A 195 1.87 -17.88 -10.13
C ILE A 195 3.06 -17.02 -10.54
N GLY A 196 2.83 -16.05 -11.41
CA GLY A 196 3.89 -15.18 -11.89
C GLY A 196 3.42 -13.96 -12.66
N GLU A 197 4.38 -13.27 -13.25
CA GLU A 197 4.16 -12.16 -14.17
C GLU A 197 4.25 -12.66 -15.62
N TYR A 198 3.29 -12.27 -16.45
CA TYR A 198 3.30 -12.58 -17.87
C TYR A 198 3.55 -11.30 -18.69
N ARG A 199 4.59 -11.29 -19.50
CA ARG A 199 4.95 -10.19 -20.40
C ARG A 199 4.49 -10.49 -21.82
N GLY A 200 3.20 -10.26 -22.06
CA GLY A 200 2.54 -10.34 -23.36
C GLY A 200 1.14 -9.70 -23.28
N GLY A 201 0.43 -9.69 -24.41
CA GLY A 201 -0.98 -9.26 -24.42
C GLY A 201 -1.87 -10.33 -23.80
N VAL A 202 -2.96 -9.92 -23.17
CA VAL A 202 -4.01 -10.83 -22.69
C VAL A 202 -5.34 -10.46 -23.34
N HIS A 203 -6.19 -11.44 -23.57
CA HIS A 203 -7.47 -11.25 -24.27
C HIS A 203 -8.56 -12.07 -23.61
N HIS A 204 -9.81 -11.65 -23.80
CA HIS A 204 -10.98 -12.38 -23.35
C HIS A 204 -12.10 -12.28 -24.38
N ILE A 205 -12.98 -13.26 -24.35
CA ILE A 205 -14.17 -13.32 -25.20
C ILE A 205 -15.36 -13.76 -24.38
N GLY A 206 -16.55 -13.29 -24.76
CA GLY A 206 -17.83 -13.69 -24.18
C GLY A 206 -18.85 -13.93 -25.27
N THR A 207 -19.66 -14.98 -25.13
CA THR A 207 -20.71 -15.30 -26.10
C THR A 207 -21.92 -14.37 -25.96
N VAL A 208 -22.81 -14.33 -26.95
CA VAL A 208 -24.06 -13.56 -26.85
C VAL A 208 -25.11 -14.17 -25.93
N VAL A 209 -24.82 -15.33 -25.32
CA VAL A 209 -25.75 -16.00 -24.41
C VAL A 209 -25.93 -15.13 -23.16
N PRO A 210 -27.18 -14.95 -22.66
CA PRO A 210 -27.38 -14.21 -21.42
C PRO A 210 -26.68 -14.88 -20.24
N ALA A 211 -25.97 -14.07 -19.46
CA ALA A 211 -25.30 -14.54 -18.25
C ALA A 211 -26.29 -15.11 -17.21
N GLY A 212 -25.82 -16.03 -16.38
CA GLY A 212 -26.62 -16.67 -15.31
C GLY A 212 -26.75 -18.20 -15.43
N GLY A 213 -26.12 -18.81 -16.44
CA GLY A 213 -25.97 -20.25 -16.58
C GLY A 213 -24.57 -20.63 -17.08
N VAL A 214 -24.28 -21.93 -17.08
CA VAL A 214 -23.00 -22.47 -17.59
C VAL A 214 -23.09 -22.75 -19.09
N ASP A 215 -24.26 -23.17 -19.55
CA ASP A 215 -24.50 -23.55 -20.94
C ASP A 215 -24.31 -22.36 -21.90
N GLY A 216 -23.53 -22.58 -22.95
CA GLY A 216 -23.19 -21.53 -23.91
C GLY A 216 -22.08 -20.57 -23.44
N HIS A 217 -21.54 -20.79 -22.24
CA HIS A 217 -20.42 -20.02 -21.68
C HIS A 217 -19.18 -20.87 -21.38
N LEU A 218 -19.21 -22.17 -21.68
CA LEU A 218 -18.02 -23.01 -21.68
C LEU A 218 -17.32 -22.92 -23.04
N LEU A 219 -16.01 -22.76 -23.06
CA LEU A 219 -15.17 -22.67 -24.26
C LEU A 219 -14.10 -23.74 -24.23
N VAL A 220 -13.65 -24.19 -25.40
CA VAL A 220 -12.38 -24.94 -25.51
C VAL A 220 -11.26 -23.93 -25.69
N ALA A 221 -10.39 -23.78 -24.68
CA ALA A 221 -9.23 -22.91 -24.74
C ALA A 221 -7.97 -23.64 -24.23
N GLY A 222 -6.85 -23.51 -24.96
CA GLY A 222 -5.62 -24.24 -24.63
C GLY A 222 -5.76 -25.77 -24.68
N GLY A 223 -6.84 -26.28 -25.29
CA GLY A 223 -7.17 -27.72 -25.31
C GLY A 223 -7.95 -28.22 -24.10
N VAL A 224 -8.31 -27.36 -23.15
CA VAL A 224 -9.16 -27.68 -21.99
C VAL A 224 -10.43 -26.83 -21.98
N VAL A 225 -11.39 -27.19 -21.15
CA VAL A 225 -12.65 -26.46 -21.01
C VAL A 225 -12.55 -25.37 -19.95
N VAL A 226 -12.83 -24.14 -20.38
CA VAL A 226 -12.76 -22.93 -19.57
C VAL A 226 -14.08 -22.16 -19.66
N GLY A 227 -14.35 -21.29 -18.69
CA GLY A 227 -15.44 -20.33 -18.80
C GLY A 227 -15.07 -19.14 -19.68
N ASP A 228 -16.06 -18.60 -20.39
CA ASP A 228 -15.97 -17.31 -21.06
C ASP A 228 -16.02 -16.14 -20.05
N TYR A 229 -15.93 -14.92 -20.59
CA TYR A 229 -16.00 -13.69 -19.79
C TYR A 229 -17.26 -13.60 -18.91
N TYR A 230 -18.42 -13.99 -19.43
CA TYR A 230 -19.68 -13.83 -18.70
C TYR A 230 -19.85 -14.85 -17.59
N LEU A 231 -19.41 -16.09 -17.80
CA LEU A 231 -19.40 -17.10 -16.74
C LEU A 231 -18.46 -16.72 -15.61
N GLN A 232 -17.33 -16.10 -15.93
CA GLN A 232 -16.39 -15.61 -14.93
C GLN A 232 -16.99 -14.48 -14.08
N LEU A 233 -17.63 -13.48 -14.70
CA LEU A 233 -18.33 -12.41 -13.98
C LEU A 233 -19.48 -12.92 -13.11
N THR A 234 -20.12 -14.01 -13.51
CA THR A 234 -21.29 -14.57 -12.81
C THR A 234 -20.97 -15.81 -12.00
N PHE A 235 -19.69 -16.17 -11.86
CA PHE A 235 -19.26 -17.42 -11.23
C PHE A 235 -19.77 -17.57 -9.79
N ASP A 236 -19.77 -16.48 -9.02
CA ASP A 236 -20.25 -16.51 -7.63
C ASP A 236 -21.76 -16.82 -7.57
N SER A 237 -22.51 -16.49 -8.62
CA SER A 237 -23.95 -16.77 -8.77
C SER A 237 -24.27 -18.11 -9.45
N VAL A 238 -23.25 -18.84 -9.93
CA VAL A 238 -23.42 -20.18 -10.49
C VAL A 238 -23.91 -21.13 -9.39
N ALA A 239 -24.91 -21.94 -9.71
CA ALA A 239 -25.48 -22.91 -8.78
C ALA A 239 -24.42 -23.88 -8.22
N GLY A 240 -24.51 -24.21 -6.93
CA GLY A 240 -23.46 -24.94 -6.21
C GLY A 240 -23.17 -26.33 -6.80
N GLU A 241 -24.17 -26.98 -7.40
CA GLU A 241 -24.03 -28.26 -8.09
C GLU A 241 -23.15 -28.23 -9.35
N ASN A 242 -22.91 -27.04 -9.91
CA ASN A 242 -22.00 -26.83 -11.03
C ASN A 242 -20.59 -26.43 -10.58
N LYS A 243 -20.38 -26.16 -9.29
CA LYS A 243 -19.07 -25.89 -8.72
C LYS A 243 -18.47 -27.19 -8.17
N VAL A 244 -17.15 -27.23 -8.02
CA VAL A 244 -16.51 -28.31 -7.27
C VAL A 244 -17.06 -28.35 -5.83
N HIS A 245 -17.26 -29.54 -5.27
CA HIS A 245 -17.95 -29.72 -3.97
C HIS A 245 -17.29 -28.95 -2.81
N ASP A 246 -15.99 -28.70 -2.92
CA ASP A 246 -15.16 -28.00 -1.95
C ASP A 246 -14.79 -26.57 -2.37
N ALA A 247 -15.49 -25.98 -3.36
CA ALA A 247 -15.10 -24.71 -4.00
C ALA A 247 -14.83 -23.56 -3.01
N GLU A 248 -15.59 -23.47 -1.94
CA GLU A 248 -15.47 -22.41 -0.94
C GLU A 248 -14.35 -22.69 0.09
N GLN A 249 -13.91 -23.95 0.24
CA GLN A 249 -12.89 -24.37 1.19
C GLN A 249 -11.51 -24.55 0.55
N ARG A 250 -11.45 -24.62 -0.79
CA ARG A 250 -10.18 -24.78 -1.52
C ARG A 250 -9.26 -23.59 -1.27
N PRO A 251 -8.05 -23.82 -0.72
CA PRO A 251 -7.12 -22.74 -0.50
C PRO A 251 -6.64 -22.19 -1.85
N HIS A 252 -6.33 -20.90 -1.87
CA HIS A 252 -5.74 -20.29 -3.05
C HIS A 252 -4.25 -20.58 -3.15
N ILE A 253 -3.70 -20.67 -4.37
CA ILE A 253 -2.32 -21.08 -4.67
C ILE A 253 -1.25 -20.25 -3.93
N TRP A 254 -1.52 -18.97 -3.61
CA TRP A 254 -0.59 -18.11 -2.85
C TRP A 254 -0.72 -18.23 -1.32
N SER A 255 -1.72 -18.95 -0.81
CA SER A 255 -2.01 -19.03 0.63
C SER A 255 -1.04 -19.96 1.35
N ASP A 256 -0.78 -19.67 2.63
CA ASP A 256 0.01 -20.55 3.50
C ASP A 256 -0.64 -21.93 3.65
N GLU A 257 -1.97 -22.01 3.54
CA GLU A 257 -2.71 -23.28 3.58
C GLU A 257 -2.44 -24.14 2.35
N TYR A 258 -2.48 -23.55 1.14
CA TYR A 258 -2.16 -24.28 -0.09
C TYR A 258 -0.73 -24.83 -0.05
N ARG A 259 0.24 -24.05 0.43
CA ARG A 259 1.64 -24.50 0.61
C ARG A 259 1.75 -25.69 1.55
N ARG A 260 1.02 -25.67 2.67
CA ARG A 260 0.97 -26.80 3.62
C ARG A 260 0.39 -28.07 2.97
N GLN A 261 -0.70 -27.92 2.20
CA GLN A 261 -1.38 -29.03 1.55
C GLN A 261 -0.59 -29.62 0.37
N ALA A 262 0.08 -28.77 -0.42
CA ALA A 262 0.87 -29.20 -1.58
C ALA A 262 2.14 -29.97 -1.23
N GLY A 263 2.51 -30.09 0.06
CA GLY A 263 3.62 -30.92 0.52
C GLY A 263 5.00 -30.44 0.08
N VAL A 264 5.12 -29.22 -0.47
CA VAL A 264 6.39 -28.64 -0.90
C VAL A 264 7.16 -28.19 0.34
N GLN A 265 8.00 -29.09 0.86
CA GLN A 265 9.06 -28.72 1.80
C GLN A 265 9.89 -27.56 1.19
N PRO A 266 10.35 -26.59 2.00
CA PRO A 266 10.69 -25.22 1.60
C PRO A 266 12.01 -25.05 0.81
N THR A 267 12.39 -26.02 -0.02
CA THR A 267 13.64 -25.93 -0.80
C THR A 267 13.47 -25.39 -2.22
N ARG A 268 12.32 -24.78 -2.54
CA ARG A 268 12.19 -23.98 -3.77
C ARG A 268 11.55 -22.65 -3.52
N THR A 269 12.29 -21.66 -3.99
CA THR A 269 12.08 -20.23 -3.88
C THR A 269 11.02 -19.72 -4.83
N ALA A 270 10.42 -20.54 -5.70
CA ALA A 270 9.44 -20.13 -6.68
C ALA A 270 8.04 -20.68 -6.33
N LEU A 271 6.97 -19.91 -6.55
CA LEU A 271 5.58 -20.35 -6.38
C LEU A 271 5.16 -21.31 -7.51
N VAL A 272 5.82 -22.47 -7.57
CA VAL A 272 5.56 -23.58 -8.47
C VAL A 272 5.16 -24.81 -7.67
N PHE A 273 4.07 -25.44 -8.07
CA PHE A 273 3.58 -26.69 -7.50
C PHE A 273 3.48 -27.72 -8.63
N GLY A 274 4.00 -28.94 -8.46
CA GLY A 274 3.99 -29.95 -9.52
C GLY A 274 4.01 -31.41 -9.02
N ALA A 275 3.47 -32.33 -9.85
CA ALA A 275 3.18 -33.72 -9.49
C ALA A 275 4.39 -34.69 -9.55
N SER A 276 5.53 -34.30 -10.13
CA SER A 276 6.73 -35.16 -10.19
C SER A 276 8.05 -34.37 -10.32
N THR A 277 9.17 -35.05 -10.13
CA THR A 277 10.43 -34.68 -9.43
C THR A 277 11.33 -33.57 -10.00
N GLY A 278 10.84 -32.66 -10.86
CA GLY A 278 11.63 -31.57 -11.45
C GLY A 278 11.07 -30.18 -11.12
N PRO A 279 11.90 -29.15 -10.88
CA PRO A 279 11.41 -27.78 -10.84
C PRO A 279 10.98 -27.38 -12.25
N LEU A 280 9.87 -26.65 -12.38
CA LEU A 280 9.73 -25.80 -13.56
C LEU A 280 10.89 -24.79 -13.55
N PRO A 281 11.40 -24.39 -14.72
CA PRO A 281 12.36 -23.30 -14.79
C PRO A 281 11.74 -22.02 -14.22
N GLU A 282 12.56 -21.20 -13.56
CA GLU A 282 12.19 -19.90 -12.95
C GLU A 282 11.56 -18.93 -13.96
N ARG A 283 11.85 -19.16 -15.24
CA ARG A 283 11.30 -18.47 -16.39
C ARG A 283 10.78 -19.49 -17.40
N VAL A 284 9.51 -19.37 -17.75
CA VAL A 284 8.89 -20.13 -18.84
C VAL A 284 8.75 -19.19 -20.05
N VAL A 285 9.46 -19.48 -21.13
CA VAL A 285 9.36 -18.71 -22.37
C VAL A 285 8.33 -19.39 -23.26
N LEU A 286 7.17 -18.78 -23.41
CA LEU A 286 6.17 -19.22 -24.37
C LEU A 286 6.40 -18.51 -25.72
N PRO A 287 5.93 -19.07 -26.84
CA PRO A 287 5.98 -18.38 -28.14
C PRO A 287 5.32 -17.00 -28.13
N THR A 288 4.41 -16.77 -27.18
CA THR A 288 3.51 -15.61 -27.11
C THR A 288 3.96 -14.56 -26.10
N GLY A 289 4.98 -14.86 -25.27
CA GLY A 289 5.48 -13.97 -24.23
C GLY A 289 6.36 -14.68 -23.22
N THR A 290 6.87 -13.94 -22.24
CA THR A 290 7.63 -14.52 -21.12
C THR A 290 6.75 -14.60 -19.88
N PHE A 291 6.64 -15.78 -19.28
CA PHE A 291 6.14 -15.95 -17.92
C PHE A 291 7.31 -16.05 -16.94
N THR A 292 7.28 -15.23 -15.90
CA THR A 292 8.29 -15.22 -14.83
C THR A 292 7.59 -15.61 -13.55
N VAL A 293 7.97 -16.75 -12.97
CA VAL A 293 7.36 -17.22 -11.73
C VAL A 293 7.71 -16.25 -10.60
N PHE A 294 6.77 -15.97 -9.71
CA PHE A 294 7.12 -15.21 -8.52
C PHE A 294 7.99 -16.03 -7.58
N SER A 295 8.98 -15.36 -7.00
CA SER A 295 9.90 -15.98 -6.06
C SER A 295 9.76 -15.40 -4.66
N ASP A 296 9.69 -16.29 -3.66
CA ASP A 296 9.76 -15.97 -2.22
C ASP A 296 11.23 -15.79 -1.74
N THR A 297 12.21 -15.70 -2.65
CA THR A 297 13.55 -15.25 -2.25
C THR A 297 13.50 -13.81 -1.82
N ARG A 298 13.83 -13.59 -0.55
CA ARG A 298 14.18 -12.28 -0.01
C ARG A 298 15.59 -11.87 -0.46
N ASP A 299 15.81 -11.80 -1.78
CA ASP A 299 17.11 -11.51 -2.44
C ASP A 299 17.56 -10.05 -2.27
N TYR A 300 17.07 -9.36 -1.24
CA TYR A 300 17.42 -7.99 -0.87
C TYR A 300 18.04 -7.87 0.52
N CYS A 301 18.26 -9.00 1.20
CA CYS A 301 18.83 -9.08 2.54
C CYS A 301 20.35 -9.36 2.60
N ASP A 302 21.08 -9.27 1.48
CA ASP A 302 22.53 -9.41 1.51
C ASP A 302 23.17 -8.15 2.16
N GLY A 303 23.75 -8.32 3.35
CA GLY A 303 24.45 -7.26 4.08
C GLY A 303 23.59 -6.52 5.11
N ALA A 304 23.95 -5.27 5.40
CA ALA A 304 23.22 -4.44 6.36
C ALA A 304 21.87 -3.99 5.76
N VAL A 305 20.79 -4.20 6.52
CA VAL A 305 19.43 -3.85 6.12
C VAL A 305 18.79 -2.98 7.20
N ALA A 306 18.18 -1.87 6.80
CA ALA A 306 17.27 -1.10 7.63
C ALA A 306 15.82 -1.39 7.23
N ALA A 307 14.97 -1.65 8.22
CA ALA A 307 13.55 -1.90 8.02
C ALA A 307 12.72 -0.71 8.54
N PHE A 308 11.62 -0.42 7.85
CA PHE A 308 10.62 0.57 8.27
C PHE A 308 9.87 0.13 9.54
N LEU A 309 9.62 -1.17 9.68
CA LEU A 309 8.97 -1.79 10.83
C LEU A 309 9.88 -2.90 11.40
N THR A 310 9.87 -3.08 12.72
CA THR A 310 10.51 -4.27 13.30
C THR A 310 9.72 -5.54 12.93
N PRO A 311 10.34 -6.74 12.95
CA PRO A 311 9.62 -7.98 12.65
C PRO A 311 8.37 -8.18 13.53
N ALA A 312 8.42 -7.78 14.81
CA ALA A 312 7.29 -7.85 15.72
C ALA A 312 6.17 -6.86 15.35
N GLN A 313 6.52 -5.64 14.95
CA GLN A 313 5.56 -4.64 14.46
C GLN A 313 4.91 -5.08 13.14
N SER A 314 5.70 -5.60 12.20
CA SER A 314 5.19 -6.18 10.95
C SER A 314 4.24 -7.35 11.19
N ALA A 315 4.56 -8.22 12.15
CA ALA A 315 3.68 -9.33 12.54
C ALA A 315 2.36 -8.85 13.15
N ASP A 316 2.40 -7.81 14.00
CA ASP A 316 1.19 -7.20 14.57
C ASP A 316 0.30 -6.62 13.47
N ILE A 317 0.86 -5.84 12.54
CA ILE A 317 0.14 -5.26 11.41
C ILE A 317 -0.45 -6.36 10.54
N ARG A 318 0.31 -7.41 10.23
CA ARG A 318 -0.19 -8.55 9.44
C ARG A 318 -1.36 -9.26 10.13
N LYS A 319 -1.33 -9.37 11.46
CA LYS A 319 -2.34 -10.09 12.25
C LYS A 319 -3.60 -9.25 12.49
N ARG A 320 -3.45 -7.94 12.74
CA ARG A 320 -4.53 -7.03 13.17
C ARG A 320 -5.09 -6.17 12.02
N GLY A 321 -4.28 -5.91 11.01
CA GLY A 321 -4.67 -5.16 9.82
C GLY A 321 -5.47 -6.00 8.83
N LYS A 322 -6.01 -5.32 7.82
CA LYS A 322 -6.68 -5.98 6.69
C LYS A 322 -5.83 -5.80 5.45
N GLN A 323 -5.53 -6.89 4.76
CA GLN A 323 -4.91 -6.83 3.45
C GLN A 323 -5.96 -6.98 2.35
N THR A 324 -5.80 -6.26 1.24
CA THR A 324 -6.49 -6.59 -0.01
C THR A 324 -6.03 -7.96 -0.50
N SER A 325 -6.84 -8.63 -1.31
CA SER A 325 -6.45 -9.93 -1.85
C SER A 325 -5.15 -9.83 -2.65
N PHE A 326 -4.37 -10.91 -2.69
CA PHE A 326 -3.21 -11.03 -3.56
C PHE A 326 -3.60 -10.95 -5.05
N GLU A 327 -4.83 -11.37 -5.38
CA GLU A 327 -5.37 -11.28 -6.73
C GLU A 327 -5.58 -9.83 -7.17
N ASN A 328 -5.75 -8.91 -6.21
CA ASN A 328 -5.98 -7.50 -6.49
C ASN A 328 -4.67 -6.83 -6.89
N PRO A 329 -4.50 -6.37 -8.15
CA PRO A 329 -3.31 -5.70 -8.62
C PRO A 329 -3.37 -4.19 -8.44
N ILE A 330 -4.49 -3.59 -7.99
CA ILE A 330 -4.57 -2.14 -7.70
C ILE A 330 -3.41 -1.70 -6.81
N PRO A 331 -3.11 -2.38 -5.69
CA PRO A 331 -2.02 -1.97 -4.82
C PRO A 331 -0.64 -2.11 -5.48
N LYS A 332 -0.46 -3.09 -6.38
CA LYS A 332 0.76 -3.18 -7.18
C LYS A 332 0.90 -1.99 -8.13
N ALA A 333 -0.14 -1.67 -8.89
CA ALA A 333 -0.13 -0.54 -9.82
C ALA A 333 0.12 0.79 -9.07
N LEU A 334 -0.52 0.94 -7.91
CA LEU A 334 -0.33 2.07 -7.00
C LEU A 334 1.14 2.21 -6.57
N VAL A 335 1.74 1.13 -6.07
CA VAL A 335 3.16 1.13 -5.69
C VAL A 335 4.04 1.38 -6.91
N ASP A 336 3.76 0.80 -8.08
CA ASP A 336 4.54 1.06 -9.29
C ASP A 336 4.52 2.55 -9.67
N ILE A 337 3.40 3.26 -9.50
CA ILE A 337 3.30 4.71 -9.67
C ILE A 337 4.16 5.43 -8.61
N VAL A 338 4.04 5.06 -7.33
CA VAL A 338 4.85 5.62 -6.23
C VAL A 338 6.35 5.47 -6.52
N LEU A 339 6.81 4.26 -6.84
CA LEU A 339 8.21 3.98 -7.10
C LEU A 339 8.70 4.69 -8.36
N ARG A 340 7.89 4.77 -9.43
CA ARG A 340 8.23 5.53 -10.64
C ARG A 340 8.34 7.03 -10.34
N HIS A 341 7.46 7.56 -9.50
CA HIS A 341 7.51 8.96 -9.08
C HIS A 341 8.80 9.26 -8.30
N LEU A 342 9.12 8.45 -7.28
CA LEU A 342 10.32 8.62 -6.46
C LEU A 342 11.62 8.42 -7.23
N ARG A 343 11.68 7.50 -8.21
CA ARG A 343 12.85 7.36 -9.11
C ARG A 343 13.20 8.66 -9.84
N GLY A 344 12.23 9.52 -10.11
CA GLY A 344 12.47 10.82 -10.74
C GLY A 344 13.23 11.80 -9.83
N PHE A 345 13.03 11.69 -8.50
CA PHE A 345 13.70 12.54 -7.50
C PHE A 345 14.98 11.91 -6.93
N PHE A 346 15.04 10.57 -6.92
CA PHE A 346 16.16 9.80 -6.35
C PHE A 346 16.72 8.80 -7.38
N PRO A 347 17.40 9.28 -8.44
CA PRO A 347 17.89 8.43 -9.52
C PRO A 347 19.05 7.50 -9.11
N ASP A 348 19.67 7.72 -7.95
CA ASP A 348 20.72 6.90 -7.38
C ASP A 348 20.19 5.74 -6.50
N VAL A 349 18.86 5.62 -6.36
CA VAL A 349 18.18 4.58 -5.59
C VAL A 349 17.41 3.65 -6.51
N ASP A 350 17.69 2.34 -6.38
CA ASP A 350 16.95 1.29 -7.05
C ASP A 350 15.71 0.93 -6.22
N PHE A 351 14.54 1.29 -6.74
CA PHE A 351 13.26 0.96 -6.10
C PHE A 351 12.70 -0.34 -6.64
N GLU A 352 12.17 -1.19 -5.76
CA GLU A 352 11.56 -2.46 -6.13
C GLU A 352 10.31 -2.75 -5.28
N LEU A 353 9.43 -3.57 -5.85
CA LEU A 353 8.27 -4.13 -5.18
C LEU A 353 8.46 -5.63 -5.06
N ASP A 354 8.61 -6.13 -3.84
CA ASP A 354 8.54 -7.56 -3.54
C ASP A 354 7.08 -7.94 -3.31
N TRP A 355 6.35 -8.17 -4.40
CA TRP A 355 4.91 -8.38 -4.35
C TRP A 355 4.48 -9.63 -3.55
N VAL A 356 5.27 -10.70 -3.56
CA VAL A 356 4.87 -11.96 -2.92
C VAL A 356 5.08 -11.99 -1.43
N ASN A 357 5.99 -11.17 -0.91
CA ASN A 357 6.21 -11.12 0.51
C ASN A 357 4.97 -10.57 1.25
N PRO A 358 4.31 -11.37 2.11
CA PRO A 358 3.10 -10.95 2.81
C PRO A 358 3.39 -10.07 4.04
N GLU A 359 4.65 -9.94 4.45
CA GLU A 359 5.08 -9.19 5.63
C GLU A 359 5.09 -7.68 5.34
N PRO A 360 4.27 -6.86 6.02
CA PRO A 360 4.24 -5.42 5.78
C PRO A 360 5.56 -4.74 6.18
N ASN A 361 6.33 -4.23 5.22
CA ASN A 361 7.55 -3.48 5.48
C ASN A 361 8.04 -2.67 4.27
N VAL A 362 9.02 -1.79 4.53
CA VAL A 362 9.93 -1.23 3.54
C VAL A 362 11.35 -1.52 4.01
N TYR A 363 12.20 -2.02 3.12
CA TYR A 363 13.60 -2.32 3.41
C TYR A 363 14.52 -1.40 2.64
N SER A 364 15.60 -0.99 3.29
CA SER A 364 16.69 -0.19 2.71
C SER A 364 17.99 -0.97 2.85
N SER A 365 18.69 -1.21 1.75
CA SER A 365 19.96 -1.95 1.73
C SER A 365 20.90 -1.46 0.64
N TYR A 366 22.16 -1.91 0.68
CA TYR A 366 23.13 -1.69 -0.38
C TYR A 366 23.34 -2.99 -1.15
N ARG A 367 23.23 -2.95 -2.49
CA ARG A 367 23.56 -4.10 -3.36
C ARG A 367 24.51 -3.62 -4.45
N ASP A 368 25.68 -4.25 -4.56
CA ASP A 368 26.71 -3.90 -5.55
C ASP A 368 27.07 -2.40 -5.54
N GLY A 369 27.09 -1.79 -4.34
CA GLY A 369 27.38 -0.37 -4.14
C GLY A 369 26.23 0.58 -4.46
N ARG A 370 25.06 0.08 -4.87
CA ARG A 370 23.85 0.88 -5.14
C ARG A 370 22.88 0.84 -3.98
N LYS A 371 22.19 1.95 -3.73
CA LYS A 371 21.13 2.07 -2.72
C LYS A 371 19.87 1.37 -3.25
N ARG A 372 19.23 0.53 -2.44
CA ARG A 372 18.03 -0.20 -2.82
C ARG A 372 16.92 0.03 -1.79
N VAL A 373 15.71 0.34 -2.27
CA VAL A 373 14.50 0.44 -1.45
C VAL A 373 13.50 -0.59 -1.96
N VAL A 374 13.12 -1.53 -1.09
CA VAL A 374 12.15 -2.59 -1.40
C VAL A 374 10.89 -2.39 -0.59
N VAL A 375 9.77 -2.16 -1.27
CA VAL A 375 8.43 -2.16 -0.66
C VAL A 375 7.88 -3.57 -0.75
N THR A 376 7.38 -4.13 0.35
CA THR A 376 6.75 -5.47 0.30
C THR A 376 5.31 -5.39 -0.18
N GLY A 377 4.83 -6.44 -0.83
CA GLY A 377 3.44 -6.60 -1.20
C GLY A 377 2.52 -6.66 0.02
N GLY A 378 3.04 -7.14 1.15
CA GLY A 378 2.38 -7.09 2.44
C GLY A 378 2.03 -5.67 2.86
N LEU A 379 2.95 -4.71 2.65
CA LEU A 379 2.68 -3.30 2.95
C LEU A 379 1.78 -2.68 1.89
N ALA A 380 2.07 -2.95 0.62
CA ALA A 380 1.29 -2.46 -0.52
C ALA A 380 -0.20 -2.81 -0.36
N ARG A 381 -0.52 -4.03 0.08
CA ARG A 381 -1.89 -4.51 0.23
C ARG A 381 -2.56 -4.11 1.55
N THR A 382 -1.86 -3.48 2.49
CA THR A 382 -2.45 -3.06 3.77
C THR A 382 -3.47 -1.95 3.53
N ARG A 383 -4.74 -2.16 3.91
CA ARG A 383 -5.86 -1.23 3.61
C ARG A 383 -5.76 0.11 4.32
N GLU A 384 -4.94 0.21 5.35
CA GLU A 384 -4.65 1.45 6.07
C GLU A 384 -3.75 2.41 5.28
N LEU A 385 -3.10 1.94 4.21
CA LEU A 385 -2.23 2.73 3.34
C LEU A 385 -2.78 2.83 1.92
N ASP A 386 -2.65 4.03 1.35
CA ASP A 386 -2.93 4.34 -0.05
C ASP A 386 -1.71 5.10 -0.63
N PHE A 387 -1.89 5.80 -1.76
CA PHE A 387 -0.84 6.51 -2.48
C PHE A 387 0.05 7.36 -1.56
N GLU A 388 -0.55 8.19 -0.71
CA GLU A 388 0.16 9.16 0.12
C GLU A 388 1.03 8.46 1.17
N GLY A 389 0.44 7.54 1.92
CA GLY A 389 1.15 6.78 2.97
C GLY A 389 2.24 5.87 2.39
N LEU A 390 1.98 5.20 1.27
CA LEU A 390 2.98 4.39 0.56
C LEU A 390 4.13 5.24 0.00
N THR A 391 3.83 6.44 -0.50
CA THR A 391 4.85 7.39 -0.96
C THR A 391 5.77 7.77 0.18
N MET A 392 5.22 8.12 1.35
CA MET A 392 6.03 8.45 2.53
C MET A 392 6.80 7.23 3.05
N ALA A 393 6.23 6.01 2.99
CA ALA A 393 6.94 4.80 3.45
C ALA A 393 8.13 4.45 2.57
N ALA A 394 8.00 4.59 1.24
CA ALA A 394 9.12 4.44 0.33
C ALA A 394 10.15 5.58 0.48
N ALA A 395 9.70 6.82 0.69
CA ALA A 395 10.58 7.97 0.97
C ALA A 395 11.36 7.82 2.28
N HIS A 396 10.73 7.26 3.34
CA HIS A 396 11.44 6.86 4.56
C HIS A 396 12.62 5.94 4.22
N GLY A 397 12.38 4.93 3.39
CA GLY A 397 13.43 4.01 2.94
C GLY A 397 14.59 4.72 2.25
N VAL A 398 14.31 5.75 1.44
CA VAL A 398 15.36 6.60 0.86
C VAL A 398 16.15 7.33 1.95
N HIS A 399 15.45 7.93 2.91
CA HIS A 399 16.09 8.72 3.95
C HIS A 399 16.90 7.90 4.95
N ARG A 400 16.73 6.57 4.99
CA ARG A 400 17.65 5.65 5.68
C ARG A 400 19.08 5.77 5.18
N PHE A 401 19.32 6.21 3.94
CA PHE A 401 20.66 6.42 3.38
C PHE A 401 21.25 7.81 3.62
N SER A 402 20.48 8.75 4.17
CA SER A 402 20.99 10.10 4.46
C SER A 402 22.06 10.00 5.54
N GLU A 403 23.17 10.74 5.38
CA GLU A 403 24.32 10.64 6.27
C GLU A 403 23.89 10.75 7.75
N GLY A 404 24.07 9.67 8.50
CA GLY A 404 24.14 9.72 9.96
C GLY A 404 25.54 10.15 10.39
N GLU A 405 25.69 10.64 11.62
CA GLU A 405 26.97 11.11 12.19
C GLU A 405 28.14 10.08 12.18
N GLN A 406 27.95 8.87 11.65
CA GLN A 406 28.97 7.84 11.61
C GLN A 406 29.25 7.33 10.19
N ARG A 407 30.40 7.74 9.64
CA ARG A 407 30.96 7.22 8.39
C ARG A 407 31.16 5.70 8.48
N GLY A 408 30.39 4.96 7.67
CA GLY A 408 30.56 3.53 7.43
C GLY A 408 29.22 2.79 7.44
N HIS A 409 28.62 2.53 6.27
CA HIS A 409 27.38 1.76 6.03
C HIS A 409 26.26 1.83 7.09
N SER A 410 26.21 2.89 7.89
CA SER A 410 25.24 3.09 8.94
C SER A 410 24.03 3.77 8.32
N PHE A 411 22.85 3.29 8.69
CA PHE A 411 21.61 3.92 8.27
C PHE A 411 21.30 5.11 9.16
N ARG A 412 20.48 6.05 8.69
CA ARG A 412 19.89 7.07 9.56
C ARG A 412 18.92 6.44 10.57
N GLY A 413 18.71 7.07 11.72
CA GLY A 413 17.68 6.67 12.68
C GLY A 413 16.27 6.64 12.07
N ALA A 414 15.35 5.84 12.62
CA ALA A 414 14.02 5.67 12.00
C ALA A 414 13.17 6.92 12.12
N GLY A 415 13.11 7.54 13.30
CA GLY A 415 12.38 8.79 13.49
C GLY A 415 12.92 9.93 12.64
N ALA A 416 14.25 10.05 12.52
CA ALA A 416 14.87 11.03 11.64
C ALA A 416 14.57 10.78 10.15
N ALA A 417 14.50 9.53 9.72
CA ALA A 417 14.08 9.19 8.36
C ALA A 417 12.58 9.44 8.11
N ASP A 418 11.71 9.23 9.13
CA ASP A 418 10.30 9.61 9.07
C ASP A 418 10.15 11.13 8.92
N TYR A 419 10.85 11.89 9.77
CA TYR A 419 10.88 13.35 9.72
C TYR A 419 11.33 13.85 8.35
N ASP A 420 12.45 13.34 7.82
CA ASP A 420 12.94 13.78 6.52
C ASP A 420 11.99 13.40 5.38
N ALA A 421 11.29 12.28 5.47
CA ALA A 421 10.26 11.90 4.49
C ALA A 421 9.09 12.91 4.50
N PHE A 422 8.56 13.21 5.68
CA PHE A 422 7.37 14.04 5.86
C PHE A 422 7.63 15.55 5.77
N VAL A 423 8.77 16.04 6.26
CA VAL A 423 9.11 17.47 6.29
C VAL A 423 10.00 17.85 5.12
N GLY A 424 11.01 17.03 4.83
CA GLY A 424 11.89 17.21 3.69
C GLY A 424 11.18 16.82 2.40
N THR A 425 10.79 15.54 2.29
CA THR A 425 10.48 14.95 0.99
C THR A 425 9.13 15.27 0.40
N SER A 426 8.12 15.36 1.24
CA SER A 426 6.79 15.77 0.81
C SER A 426 6.77 17.13 0.08
N ARG A 427 7.63 18.08 0.46
CA ARG A 427 7.62 19.49 -0.04
C ARG A 427 8.07 19.68 -1.48
N TRP A 428 8.92 18.80 -1.98
CA TRP A 428 9.50 18.89 -3.32
C TRP A 428 8.87 17.89 -4.28
N ILE A 429 8.26 16.80 -3.78
CA ILE A 429 7.49 15.88 -4.62
C ILE A 429 6.04 16.34 -4.84
N TRP A 430 5.46 17.08 -3.88
CA TRP A 430 4.13 17.67 -3.99
C TRP A 430 4.24 19.19 -3.89
N TRP A 431 3.59 19.92 -4.80
CA TRP A 431 3.73 21.38 -4.89
C TRP A 431 2.47 22.15 -4.49
N GLY A 432 2.68 23.31 -3.88
CA GLY A 432 1.63 24.27 -3.55
C GLY A 432 0.59 23.70 -2.58
N LYS A 433 -0.69 23.96 -2.85
CA LYS A 433 -1.79 23.51 -1.98
C LYS A 433 -1.95 21.99 -1.93
N GLN A 434 -1.46 21.26 -2.94
CA GLN A 434 -1.51 19.79 -2.94
C GLN A 434 -0.62 19.20 -1.86
N TRP A 435 0.54 19.81 -1.58
CA TRP A 435 1.46 19.33 -0.54
C TRP A 435 0.77 19.11 0.80
N ILE A 436 0.07 20.14 1.30
CA ILE A 436 -0.61 20.10 2.59
C ILE A 436 -1.65 18.98 2.62
N LYS A 437 -2.46 18.83 1.57
CA LYS A 437 -3.44 17.76 1.50
C LYS A 437 -2.78 16.38 1.56
N MET A 438 -1.78 16.14 0.72
CA MET A 438 -1.14 14.83 0.60
C MET A 438 -0.37 14.44 1.87
N VAL A 439 0.30 15.40 2.53
CA VAL A 439 1.05 15.12 3.76
C VAL A 439 0.12 14.81 4.94
N TYR A 440 -1.00 15.53 5.08
CA TYR A 440 -1.99 15.23 6.14
C TYR A 440 -2.66 13.88 5.90
N GLU A 441 -3.02 13.53 4.67
CA GLU A 441 -3.56 12.21 4.35
C GLU A 441 -2.53 11.10 4.65
N ALA A 442 -1.25 11.31 4.33
CA ALA A 442 -0.19 10.37 4.69
C ALA A 442 -0.05 10.19 6.21
N GLN A 443 -0.13 11.26 6.99
CA GLN A 443 -0.07 11.21 8.47
C GLN A 443 -1.20 10.33 9.03
N VAL A 444 -2.43 10.61 8.60
CA VAL A 444 -3.62 9.84 9.02
C VAL A 444 -3.49 8.37 8.66
N GLN A 445 -2.96 8.04 7.48
CA GLN A 445 -2.72 6.67 7.05
C GLN A 445 -1.65 5.97 7.91
N TRP A 446 -0.56 6.66 8.24
CA TRP A 446 0.51 6.14 9.10
C TRP A 446 0.06 5.95 10.54
N GLU A 447 -0.72 6.87 11.11
CA GLU A 447 -1.31 6.72 12.43
C GLU A 447 -2.23 5.50 12.50
N LYS A 448 -3.06 5.28 11.46
CA LYS A 448 -3.91 4.08 11.37
C LYS A 448 -3.07 2.81 11.29
N LEU A 449 -2.02 2.79 10.48
CA LEU A 449 -1.08 1.67 10.38
C LEU A 449 -0.42 1.39 11.74
N PHE A 450 0.11 2.41 12.39
CA PHE A 450 0.76 2.31 13.69
C PHE A 450 -0.21 1.91 14.81
N GLY A 451 -1.49 2.30 14.72
CA GLY A 451 -2.55 1.84 15.64
C GLY A 451 -2.80 0.32 15.60
N LEU A 452 -2.33 -0.38 14.56
CA LEU A 452 -2.36 -1.84 14.49
C LEU A 452 -1.24 -2.51 15.29
N ILE A 453 -0.23 -1.77 15.72
CA ILE A 453 0.88 -2.28 16.55
C ILE A 453 0.39 -2.41 18.00
N THR A 454 0.74 -3.51 18.68
CA THR A 454 0.37 -3.71 20.08
C THR A 454 1.21 -2.83 21.00
N SER A 455 0.71 -2.53 22.21
CA SER A 455 1.47 -1.76 23.19
C SER A 455 2.80 -2.43 23.58
N GLU A 456 2.87 -3.75 23.52
CA GLU A 456 4.10 -4.54 23.75
C GLU A 456 5.18 -4.22 22.71
N ASN A 457 4.80 -4.07 21.44
CA ASN A 457 5.72 -3.83 20.32
C ASN A 457 5.83 -2.34 19.91
N ALA A 458 5.10 -1.45 20.58
CA ALA A 458 5.08 -0.02 20.30
C ALA A 458 6.18 0.78 21.03
N GLY A 459 6.82 0.17 22.04
CA GLY A 459 7.91 0.79 22.80
C GLY A 459 9.20 0.96 22.00
N ALA A 460 10.07 1.85 22.47
CA ALA A 460 11.42 1.96 21.94
C ALA A 460 12.25 0.72 22.31
N ASP A 461 13.17 0.34 21.43
CA ASP A 461 14.23 -0.62 21.76
C ASP A 461 15.21 0.07 22.74
N PRO A 462 15.30 -0.37 24.02
CA PRO A 462 16.10 0.34 25.02
C PRO A 462 17.58 0.49 24.63
N ASP A 463 18.11 -0.49 23.90
CA ASP A 463 19.50 -0.55 23.46
C ASP A 463 19.71 0.15 22.12
N ASN A 464 18.64 0.56 21.43
CA ASN A 464 18.73 1.12 20.08
C ASN A 464 17.63 2.14 19.74
N GLN A 465 17.40 3.10 20.64
CA GLN A 465 16.28 4.04 20.56
C GLN A 465 16.31 4.93 19.31
N ILE A 466 17.49 5.24 18.76
CA ILE A 466 17.60 6.08 17.55
C ILE A 466 17.14 5.31 16.29
N TYR A 467 17.51 4.03 16.17
CA TYR A 467 17.16 3.24 14.99
C TYR A 467 15.82 2.51 15.15
N ARG A 468 15.36 2.34 16.39
CA ARG A 468 14.10 1.70 16.77
C ARG A 468 13.41 2.51 17.88
N PRO A 469 13.01 3.76 17.58
CA PRO A 469 12.29 4.61 18.52
C PRO A 469 10.90 4.04 18.77
N ALA A 470 10.29 4.48 19.87
CA ALA A 470 8.90 4.18 20.16
C ALA A 470 8.00 4.72 19.05
N ILE A 471 6.87 4.06 18.82
CA ILE A 471 5.87 4.50 17.83
C ILE A 471 5.39 5.92 18.13
N SER A 472 5.26 6.31 19.40
CA SER A 472 4.92 7.70 19.77
C SER A 472 5.94 8.71 19.25
N CYS A 473 7.23 8.41 19.37
CA CYS A 473 8.29 9.27 18.82
C CYS A 473 8.22 9.37 17.29
N ARG A 474 7.88 8.27 16.61
CA ARG A 474 7.69 8.27 15.16
C ARG A 474 6.50 9.12 14.74
N VAL A 475 5.40 9.08 15.49
CA VAL A 475 4.23 9.96 15.30
C VAL A 475 4.63 11.43 15.48
N GLU A 476 5.38 11.77 16.54
CA GLU A 476 5.89 13.13 16.72
C GLU A 476 6.77 13.59 15.53
N CYS A 477 7.59 12.70 14.97
CA CYS A 477 8.44 13.00 13.82
C CYS A 477 7.62 13.31 12.55
N ILE A 478 6.53 12.57 12.29
CA ILE A 478 5.68 12.83 11.12
C ILE A 478 4.81 14.08 11.30
N GLU A 479 4.42 14.41 12.54
CA GLU A 479 3.63 15.59 12.90
C GLU A 479 4.45 16.90 12.95
N ALA A 480 5.78 16.81 12.96
CA ALA A 480 6.71 17.94 13.08
C ALA A 480 6.76 18.86 11.83
N LEU A 481 5.64 19.06 11.13
CA LEU A 481 5.55 19.98 10.00
C LEU A 481 5.90 21.41 10.44
N ASN A 482 7.05 21.92 9.97
CA ASN A 482 7.67 23.20 10.37
C ASN A 482 8.26 23.25 11.79
N LYS A 483 8.43 22.10 12.46
CA LYS A 483 9.18 22.00 13.72
C LYS A 483 10.54 21.37 13.45
N ASP A 484 11.47 21.55 14.37
CA ASP A 484 12.74 20.82 14.34
C ASP A 484 12.51 19.32 14.56
N LEU A 485 13.52 18.51 14.23
CA LEU A 485 13.51 17.08 14.53
C LEU A 485 13.28 16.88 16.04
N PRO A 486 12.35 16.01 16.48
CA PRO A 486 12.13 15.75 17.89
C PRO A 486 13.37 15.15 18.59
N GLU A 487 13.56 15.50 19.87
CA GLU A 487 14.66 15.00 20.71
C GLU A 487 14.69 13.47 20.75
N CYS A 488 13.52 12.83 20.84
CA CYS A 488 13.39 11.37 20.85
C CYS A 488 13.94 10.67 19.59
N ALA A 489 14.13 11.42 18.50
CA ALA A 489 14.69 10.95 17.24
C ALA A 489 16.11 11.45 16.97
N GLY A 490 16.77 12.02 17.99
CA GLY A 490 18.12 12.57 17.90
C GLY A 490 18.16 14.05 17.49
N GLY A 491 17.03 14.75 17.55
CA GLY A 491 16.99 16.21 17.41
C GLY A 491 17.57 16.94 18.64
N PRO A 492 17.84 18.24 18.52
CA PRO A 492 18.26 19.03 19.66
C PRO A 492 17.15 19.06 20.73
N PRO A 493 17.51 19.07 22.02
CA PRO A 493 16.52 19.24 23.08
C PRO A 493 15.79 20.58 22.86
N PRO A 494 14.47 20.64 23.13
CA PRO A 494 13.74 21.88 23.01
C PRO A 494 14.36 22.93 23.94
N LEU A 495 14.47 24.17 23.45
CA LEU A 495 14.90 25.28 24.30
C LEU A 495 13.96 25.37 25.50
N ARG A 496 14.50 25.42 26.71
CA ARG A 496 13.74 25.54 27.96
C ARG A 496 13.89 26.95 28.54
N ILE A 497 12.95 27.35 29.39
CA ILE A 497 13.04 28.61 30.14
C ILE A 497 14.22 28.52 31.10
N ALA A 498 15.25 29.30 30.84
CA ALA A 498 16.38 29.55 31.72
C ALA A 498 16.22 30.94 32.35
N LEU A 499 16.34 31.00 33.67
CA LEU A 499 16.46 32.24 34.40
C LEU A 499 17.86 32.81 34.17
N GLU A 500 17.94 33.92 33.46
CA GLU A 500 19.21 34.55 33.12
C GLU A 500 19.60 35.58 34.17
N GLU A 501 18.61 36.28 34.72
CA GLU A 501 18.85 37.36 35.65
C GLU A 501 17.69 37.57 36.64
N ALA A 502 18.02 37.98 37.86
CA ALA A 502 17.08 38.53 38.82
C ALA A 502 17.65 39.86 39.34
N ARG A 503 16.87 40.94 39.25
CA ARG A 503 17.25 42.28 39.70
C ARG A 503 16.29 42.78 40.76
N ALA A 504 16.81 43.28 41.87
CA ALA A 504 15.99 43.98 42.86
C ALA A 504 15.37 45.26 42.26
N THR A 505 14.09 45.49 42.55
CA THR A 505 13.34 46.70 42.22
C THR A 505 12.81 47.33 43.51
N GLU A 506 12.23 48.53 43.42
CA GLU A 506 11.61 49.18 44.60
C GLU A 506 10.45 48.36 45.18
N GLU A 507 9.72 47.62 44.33
CA GLU A 507 8.52 46.87 44.70
C GLU A 507 8.75 45.35 44.84
N GLY A 508 9.94 44.85 44.46
CA GLY A 508 10.31 43.45 44.59
C GLY A 508 11.47 43.03 43.70
N VAL A 509 11.21 42.17 42.70
CA VAL A 509 12.23 41.63 41.79
C VAL A 509 11.74 41.62 40.35
N ALA A 510 12.59 42.04 39.43
CA ALA A 510 12.41 41.79 38.01
C ALA A 510 13.28 40.62 37.56
N LEU A 511 12.65 39.59 36.99
CA LEU A 511 13.33 38.43 36.42
C LEU A 511 13.45 38.57 34.91
N VAL A 512 14.57 38.12 34.34
CA VAL A 512 14.77 38.01 32.89
C VAL A 512 15.03 36.55 32.54
N VAL A 513 14.29 36.06 31.55
CA VAL A 513 14.36 34.68 31.06
C VAL A 513 14.64 34.65 29.56
N ASN A 514 15.34 33.62 29.08
CA ASN A 514 15.67 33.46 27.66
C ASN A 514 14.44 33.23 26.76
N LEU A 515 13.35 32.67 27.30
CA LEU A 515 12.10 32.38 26.60
C LEU A 515 10.93 33.03 27.34
N ALA A 516 10.02 33.64 26.59
CA ALA A 516 8.82 34.25 27.16
C ALA A 516 7.92 33.17 27.79
N PRO A 517 7.56 33.26 29.08
CA PRO A 517 6.56 32.39 29.69
C PRO A 517 5.16 32.79 29.23
N THR A 518 4.22 31.84 29.28
CA THR A 518 2.80 32.13 29.12
C THR A 518 2.31 32.99 30.29
N GLU A 519 1.34 33.88 30.04
CA GLU A 519 0.79 34.76 31.09
C GLU A 519 0.19 33.97 32.25
N GLU A 520 -0.46 32.84 31.94
CA GLU A 520 -1.09 31.96 32.93
C GLU A 520 -0.07 31.41 33.93
N THR A 521 1.05 30.85 33.45
CA THR A 521 2.05 30.26 34.35
C THR A 521 2.93 31.32 35.01
N ALA A 522 3.15 32.46 34.35
CA ALA A 522 3.90 33.58 34.90
C ALA A 522 3.18 34.25 36.08
N ALA A 523 1.84 34.24 36.11
CA ALA A 523 1.06 34.88 37.16
C ALA A 523 0.98 34.09 38.48
N VAL A 524 1.37 32.81 38.48
CA VAL A 524 1.27 31.92 39.64
C VAL A 524 2.43 32.19 40.60
N THR A 525 2.16 32.83 41.74
CA THR A 525 3.19 33.24 42.72
C THR A 525 4.01 32.07 43.28
N GLU A 526 3.42 30.88 43.38
CA GLU A 526 4.03 29.65 43.87
C GLU A 526 5.15 29.13 42.96
N ASN A 527 5.23 29.63 41.73
CA ASN A 527 6.29 29.32 40.78
C ASN A 527 7.61 30.04 41.12
N TYR A 528 7.60 30.96 42.09
CA TYR A 528 8.76 31.77 42.47
C TYR A 528 9.13 31.51 43.92
N ILE A 529 10.33 31.00 44.14
CA ILE A 529 10.87 30.76 45.48
C ILE A 529 12.08 31.67 45.68
N ILE A 530 12.00 32.56 46.66
CA ILE A 530 13.11 33.42 47.05
C ILE A 530 13.77 32.85 48.30
N HIS A 531 15.10 32.78 48.35
CA HIS A 531 15.87 32.32 49.52
C HIS A 531 16.93 33.35 49.94
N PRO A 532 17.02 33.78 51.22
CA PRO A 532 16.12 33.46 52.33
C PRO A 532 14.65 33.78 52.04
N HIS A 533 13.72 33.09 52.71
CA HIS A 533 12.31 33.13 52.33
C HIS A 533 11.73 34.54 52.34
N VAL A 534 11.22 34.97 51.19
CA VAL A 534 10.43 36.20 51.01
C VAL A 534 9.14 35.84 50.26
N GLU A 535 8.01 36.27 50.80
CA GLU A 535 6.69 36.06 50.20
C GLU A 535 6.55 36.90 48.91
N VAL A 536 6.17 36.23 47.82
CA VAL A 536 5.78 36.86 46.55
C VAL A 536 4.27 37.07 46.57
N ARG A 537 3.84 38.34 46.57
CA ARG A 537 2.41 38.72 46.64
C ARG A 537 1.75 38.72 45.28
N PHE A 538 2.52 39.09 44.26
CA PHE A 538 2.05 39.20 42.90
C PHE A 538 3.18 38.86 41.94
N ALA A 539 2.82 38.23 40.84
CA ALA A 539 3.71 37.95 39.74
C ALA A 539 2.97 38.26 38.44
N GLU A 540 3.63 38.91 37.50
CA GLU A 540 3.09 39.10 36.16
C GLU A 540 4.19 39.12 35.12
N ARG A 541 3.83 38.74 33.89
CA ARG A 541 4.68 38.96 32.72
C ARG A 541 4.64 40.44 32.35
N ASP A 542 5.81 41.06 32.17
CA ASP A 542 5.90 42.47 31.75
C ASP A 542 5.26 42.61 30.34
N PRO A 543 4.21 43.43 30.19
CA PRO A 543 3.44 43.52 28.94
C PRO A 543 4.26 44.13 27.80
N ASP A 544 5.27 44.94 28.11
CA ASP A 544 6.14 45.58 27.12
C ASP A 544 7.36 44.70 26.80
N ARG A 545 7.68 43.73 27.66
CA ARG A 545 8.86 42.86 27.57
C ARG A 545 8.52 41.42 27.95
N ALA A 546 8.03 40.64 27.00
CA ALA A 546 7.55 39.27 27.22
C ALA A 546 8.55 38.31 27.91
N HIS A 547 9.86 38.59 27.82
CA HIS A 547 10.94 37.83 28.48
C HIS A 547 11.21 38.26 29.93
N ARG A 548 10.39 39.16 30.48
CA ARG A 548 10.58 39.73 31.80
C ARG A 548 9.36 39.45 32.67
N ILE A 549 9.61 39.09 33.91
CA ILE A 549 8.58 38.82 34.92
C ILE A 549 8.79 39.81 36.06
N LEU A 550 7.73 40.46 36.49
CA LEU A 550 7.72 41.39 37.60
C LEU A 550 7.11 40.69 38.81
N LEU A 551 7.89 40.59 39.89
CA LEU A 551 7.47 40.05 41.17
C LEU A 551 7.32 41.20 42.16
N THR A 552 6.13 41.34 42.73
CA THR A 552 5.89 42.21 43.90
C THR A 552 6.03 41.37 45.15
N THR A 553 6.93 41.76 46.06
CA THR A 553 7.23 40.99 47.27
C THR A 553 6.73 41.67 48.52
N ALA A 554 6.59 40.92 49.62
CA ALA A 554 6.13 41.48 50.90
C ALA A 554 7.11 42.49 51.52
N GLN A 555 8.39 42.44 51.12
CA GLN A 555 9.47 43.33 51.56
C GLN A 555 10.49 43.54 50.43
N SER A 556 11.20 44.66 50.45
CA SER A 556 12.28 44.96 49.50
C SER A 556 13.46 44.01 49.68
N LEU A 557 14.11 43.60 48.59
CA LEU A 557 15.22 42.65 48.63
C LEU A 557 16.59 43.34 48.58
N GLY A 558 17.47 42.91 49.47
CA GLY A 558 18.89 43.30 49.49
C GLY A 558 19.67 42.63 48.36
N VAL A 559 20.63 43.37 47.79
CA VAL A 559 21.50 42.92 46.69
C VAL A 559 22.47 41.84 47.16
N GLY A 560 22.52 40.70 46.47
CA GLY A 560 23.47 39.61 46.75
C GLY A 560 23.12 38.73 47.95
N ASP A 561 22.05 39.08 48.68
CA ASP A 561 21.61 38.35 49.87
C ASP A 561 20.55 37.28 49.57
N HIS A 562 20.01 37.27 48.35
CA HIS A 562 18.88 36.42 47.98
C HIS A 562 19.12 35.70 46.65
N THR A 563 18.67 34.46 46.55
CA THR A 563 18.47 33.77 45.26
C THR A 563 17.00 33.71 44.92
N VAL A 564 16.68 33.73 43.63
CA VAL A 564 15.34 33.42 43.12
C VAL A 564 15.42 32.13 42.33
N THR A 565 14.48 31.22 42.58
CA THR A 565 14.27 30.00 41.81
C THR A 565 12.90 30.06 41.14
N ILE A 566 12.87 29.82 39.84
CA ILE A 566 11.62 29.63 39.09
C ILE A 566 11.30 28.13 38.95
N ARG A 567 10.01 27.77 38.93
CA ARG A 567 9.54 26.40 38.67
C ARG A 567 8.21 26.42 37.95
N ASN A 568 7.87 25.34 37.24
CA ASN A 568 6.58 25.12 36.57
C ASN A 568 6.12 26.27 35.65
N LEU A 569 7.04 27.10 35.15
CA LEU A 569 6.75 28.03 34.06
C LEU A 569 6.67 27.24 32.75
N ILE A 570 5.75 27.63 31.87
CA ILE A 570 5.60 27.10 30.52
C ILE A 570 5.87 28.25 29.56
N SER A 571 6.75 28.05 28.58
CA SER A 571 7.06 29.07 27.56
C SER A 571 5.93 29.22 26.55
N ASP A 572 5.92 30.30 25.77
CA ASP A 572 5.08 30.41 24.57
C ASP A 572 5.38 29.32 23.50
N LEU A 573 6.52 28.62 23.62
CA LEU A 573 6.87 27.42 22.85
C LEU A 573 6.43 26.08 23.49
N ASP A 574 5.61 26.13 24.55
CA ASP A 574 5.12 24.96 25.31
C ASP A 574 6.24 24.10 25.95
N THR A 575 7.31 24.76 26.43
CA THR A 575 8.45 24.12 27.09
C THR A 575 8.56 24.54 28.54
N GLY A 576 9.06 23.64 29.39
CA GLY A 576 9.23 23.89 30.82
C GLY A 576 10.50 24.68 31.18
N VAL A 577 10.75 24.79 32.48
CA VAL A 577 11.98 25.39 33.04
C VAL A 577 13.17 24.44 32.88
N ASP A 578 14.32 25.01 32.55
CA ASP A 578 15.62 24.33 32.61
C ASP A 578 16.05 24.18 34.08
N PRO A 579 16.09 22.95 34.65
CA PRO A 579 16.42 22.75 36.05
C PRO A 579 17.83 23.23 36.42
N ASP A 580 18.78 23.20 35.47
CA ASP A 580 20.16 23.61 35.71
C ASP A 580 20.33 25.14 35.67
N ARG A 581 19.33 25.85 35.14
CA ARG A 581 19.28 27.32 35.04
C ARG A 581 18.01 27.91 35.66
N ALA A 582 17.43 27.22 36.65
CA ALA A 582 16.22 27.65 37.33
C ALA A 582 16.48 28.69 38.43
N THR A 583 17.73 28.83 38.89
CA THR A 583 18.08 29.64 40.05
C THR A 583 19.19 30.65 39.72
N VAL A 584 18.99 31.90 40.11
CA VAL A 584 20.02 32.95 40.02
C VAL A 584 20.07 33.80 41.30
N GLN A 585 21.21 34.45 41.53
CA GLN A 585 21.35 35.45 42.59
C GLN A 585 20.65 36.75 42.22
N VAL A 586 19.99 37.38 43.18
CA VAL A 586 19.42 38.72 43.03
C VAL A 586 20.54 39.73 43.01
N THR A 587 20.68 40.42 41.87
CA THR A 587 21.67 41.47 41.66
C THR A 587 21.07 42.86 41.88
N GLY A 588 21.97 43.82 42.02
CA GLY A 588 21.62 45.18 42.42
C GLY A 588 21.08 46.02 41.29
N HIS A 589 20.43 47.09 41.71
CA HIS A 589 19.90 48.12 40.83
C HIS A 589 21.05 48.73 40.02
N ASP A 590 20.96 48.69 38.69
CA ASP A 590 21.76 49.56 37.84
C ASP A 590 21.09 50.94 37.90
N PRO A 591 21.71 51.96 38.52
CA PRO A 591 21.18 53.31 38.43
C PRO A 591 21.41 53.75 37.00
N ALA A 592 20.41 53.56 36.13
CA ALA A 592 20.42 54.21 34.83
C ALA A 592 20.70 55.71 35.09
N PRO A 593 21.70 56.31 34.42
CA PRO A 593 22.11 57.68 34.70
C PRO A 593 20.89 58.56 34.46
N ARG A 594 20.46 59.29 35.51
CA ARG A 594 19.51 60.39 35.36
C ARG A 594 20.07 61.33 34.29
N ALA A 595 19.54 61.25 33.08
CA ALA A 595 19.63 62.32 32.11
C ALA A 595 19.05 63.56 32.80
N THR A 596 19.94 64.47 33.17
CA THR A 596 19.57 65.81 33.60
C THR A 596 19.03 66.52 32.36
N LEU A 597 17.82 67.09 32.51
CA LEU A 597 17.06 67.81 31.49
C LEU A 597 17.89 68.82 30.68
#